data_AF-A0A7K4JNE6-F1
#
_entry.id   AF-A0A7K4JNE6-F1
#
_cell.length_a   1.000
_cell.length_b   1.000
_cell.length_c   1.000
_cell.angle_alpha   90.00
_cell.angle_beta   90.00
_cell.angle_gamma   90.00
#
_symmetry.space_group_name_H-M   'P 1'
#
loop_
_entity.id
_entity.type
_entity.pdbx_description
1 polymer ?
#
loop_
_entity_poly.entity_id
_entity_poly.type
_entity_poly.pdbx_seq_one_letter_code
_entity_poly.pdbx_strand_id
1 'polypeptide(L)'
;LMGAFCLAMDGPVQLTTLQLLLFLLPPCHSDTLHRLLRFLSKVAQHAESSWGPDGQEIPGNKMTVSNLATIFGPNILQKEKPGEKDAGAMNFEDSAAIILVLQRLIEHYQTLFMVSPEMQCHVLRRLFQTDPDVIDHLLRRK
;
A
#
# COMPACT_ATOMS: atom_id res chain seq x y z
N LEU A 1 -15.73 -6.13 4.02
CA LEU A 1 -16.25 -5.28 2.92
C LEU A 1 -15.17 -4.87 1.90
N MET A 2 -14.06 -4.22 2.31
CA MET A 2 -12.92 -3.96 1.41
C MET A 2 -12.21 -5.24 0.92
N GLY A 3 -12.22 -6.30 1.75
CA GLY A 3 -11.53 -7.55 1.46
C GLY A 3 -12.11 -8.35 0.30
N ALA A 4 -13.39 -8.72 0.39
CA ALA A 4 -14.06 -9.49 -0.67
C ALA A 4 -14.10 -8.77 -2.03
N PHE A 5 -14.18 -7.43 -2.03
CA PHE A 5 -14.22 -6.66 -3.28
C PHE A 5 -12.88 -6.69 -4.03
N CYS A 6 -11.74 -6.73 -3.32
CA CYS A 6 -10.43 -6.79 -3.98
C CYS A 6 -10.17 -8.16 -4.64
N LEU A 7 -10.77 -9.25 -4.16
CA LEU A 7 -10.48 -10.61 -4.66
C LEU A 7 -11.11 -10.94 -6.01
N ALA A 8 -12.21 -10.27 -6.38
CA ALA A 8 -12.97 -10.55 -7.58
C ALA A 8 -12.60 -9.67 -8.79
N MET A 9 -11.69 -8.71 -8.61
CA MET A 9 -11.34 -7.74 -9.64
C MET A 9 -10.12 -8.17 -10.46
N ASP A 10 -10.11 -7.82 -11.74
CA ASP A 10 -8.94 -7.98 -12.59
C ASP A 10 -7.75 -7.18 -12.02
N GLY A 11 -6.53 -7.74 -12.12
CA GLY A 11 -5.31 -7.21 -11.50
C GLY A 11 -5.06 -5.70 -11.71
N PRO A 12 -5.17 -5.15 -12.94
CA PRO A 12 -4.97 -3.71 -13.15
C PRO A 12 -6.06 -2.84 -12.49
N VAL A 13 -7.30 -3.33 -12.43
CA VAL A 13 -8.41 -2.60 -11.81
C VAL A 13 -8.26 -2.61 -10.29
N GLN A 14 -7.77 -3.73 -9.71
CA GLN A 14 -7.45 -3.83 -8.29
C GLN A 14 -6.38 -2.80 -7.88
N LEU A 15 -5.27 -2.71 -8.63
CA LEU A 15 -4.20 -1.75 -8.33
C LEU A 15 -4.66 -0.29 -8.47
N THR A 16 -5.45 0.01 -9.48
CA THR A 16 -6.03 1.35 -9.67
C THR A 16 -6.95 1.71 -8.50
N THR A 17 -7.77 0.76 -8.05
CA THR A 17 -8.66 0.94 -6.90
C THR A 17 -7.87 1.18 -5.61
N LEU A 18 -6.82 0.39 -5.37
CA LEU A 18 -5.92 0.57 -4.22
C LEU A 18 -5.25 1.95 -4.24
N GLN A 19 -4.75 2.39 -5.39
CA GLN A 19 -4.15 3.71 -5.55
C GLN A 19 -5.14 4.84 -5.22
N LEU A 20 -6.38 4.77 -5.73
CA LEU A 20 -7.41 5.77 -5.42
C LEU A 20 -7.74 5.80 -3.93
N LEU A 21 -7.84 4.64 -3.28
CA LEU A 21 -8.05 4.55 -1.85
C LEU A 21 -6.88 5.15 -1.06
N LEU A 22 -5.65 4.92 -1.50
CA LEU A 22 -4.45 5.51 -0.89
C LEU A 22 -4.45 7.04 -0.96
N PHE A 23 -4.94 7.62 -2.06
CA PHE A 23 -5.09 9.08 -2.18
C PHE A 23 -6.17 9.67 -1.28
N LEU A 24 -7.05 8.86 -0.70
CA LEU A 24 -8.03 9.30 0.30
C LEU A 24 -7.51 9.24 1.74
N LEU A 25 -6.32 8.66 2.00
CA LEU A 25 -5.75 8.67 3.33
C LEU A 25 -5.31 10.09 3.73
N PRO A 26 -5.42 10.45 5.02
CA PRO A 26 -4.76 11.64 5.55
C PRO A 26 -3.26 11.64 5.21
N PRO A 27 -2.65 12.78 4.86
CA PRO A 27 -1.26 12.84 4.39
C PRO A 27 -0.27 12.14 5.33
N CYS A 28 -0.39 12.37 6.64
CA CYS A 28 0.48 11.73 7.64
C CYS A 28 0.35 10.20 7.66
N HIS A 29 -0.86 9.67 7.44
CA HIS A 29 -1.09 8.22 7.38
C HIS A 29 -0.52 7.63 6.10
N SER A 30 -0.70 8.32 4.97
CA SER A 30 -0.14 7.91 3.67
C SER A 30 1.39 7.85 3.71
N ASP A 31 2.05 8.90 4.24
CA ASP A 31 3.50 8.94 4.39
C ASP A 31 4.04 7.83 5.28
N THR A 32 3.37 7.57 6.41
CA THR A 32 3.74 6.50 7.35
C THR A 32 3.61 5.13 6.69
N LEU A 33 2.49 4.90 6.00
CA LEU A 33 2.25 3.65 5.28
C LEU A 33 3.27 3.45 4.16
N HIS A 34 3.58 4.47 3.38
CA HIS A 34 4.59 4.39 2.31
C HIS A 34 5.97 3.99 2.86
N ARG A 35 6.41 4.62 3.96
CA ARG A 35 7.68 4.29 4.63
C ARG A 35 7.70 2.85 5.15
N LEU A 36 6.59 2.41 5.75
CA LEU A 36 6.43 1.06 6.26
C LEU A 36 6.49 0.03 5.13
N LEU A 37 5.74 0.24 4.03
CA LEU A 37 5.74 -0.66 2.88
C LEU A 37 7.12 -0.72 2.20
N ARG A 38 7.82 0.42 2.10
CA ARG A 38 9.21 0.46 1.62
C ARG A 38 10.15 -0.37 2.51
N PHE A 39 10.00 -0.27 3.82
CA PHE A 39 10.78 -1.08 4.76
C PHE A 39 10.48 -2.57 4.59
N LEU A 40 9.21 -2.97 4.56
CA LEU A 40 8.80 -4.37 4.37
C LEU A 40 9.29 -4.94 3.02
N SER A 41 9.24 -4.14 1.95
CA SER A 41 9.80 -4.52 0.65
C SER A 41 11.31 -4.77 0.74
N LYS A 42 12.05 -3.94 1.46
CA LYS A 42 13.49 -4.15 1.70
C LYS A 42 13.75 -5.42 2.51
N VAL A 43 12.94 -5.72 3.53
CA VAL A 43 13.04 -6.98 4.29
C VAL A 43 12.83 -8.17 3.35
N ALA A 44 11.80 -8.12 2.49
CA ALA A 44 11.51 -9.18 1.53
C ALA A 44 12.61 -9.41 0.50
N GLN A 45 13.30 -8.35 0.06
CA GLN A 45 14.46 -8.46 -0.86
C GLN A 45 15.62 -9.26 -0.27
N HIS A 46 15.69 -9.42 1.06
CA HIS A 46 16.72 -10.19 1.75
C HIS A 46 16.18 -11.52 2.29
N ALA A 47 15.08 -12.05 1.72
CA ALA A 47 14.49 -13.32 2.15
C ALA A 47 15.38 -14.53 1.85
N GLU A 48 16.01 -14.54 0.68
CA GLU A 48 16.88 -15.62 0.23
C GLU A 48 18.34 -15.40 0.64
N SER A 49 19.10 -16.51 0.74
CA SER A 49 20.54 -16.43 0.96
C SER A 49 21.21 -15.72 -0.21
N SER A 50 22.28 -14.99 0.07
CA SER A 50 23.10 -14.31 -0.94
C SER A 50 24.57 -14.65 -0.72
N TRP A 51 25.41 -14.33 -1.70
CA TRP A 51 26.86 -14.56 -1.60
C TRP A 51 27.58 -13.23 -1.37
N GLY A 52 28.41 -13.20 -0.33
CA GLY A 52 29.27 -12.07 -0.03
C GLY A 52 30.45 -11.96 -1.02
N PRO A 53 31.15 -10.82 -1.02
CA PRO A 53 32.29 -10.58 -1.91
C PRO A 53 33.44 -11.60 -1.72
N ASP A 54 33.57 -12.17 -0.53
CA ASP A 54 34.59 -13.17 -0.19
C ASP A 54 34.15 -14.62 -0.50
N GLY A 55 33.01 -14.81 -1.17
CA GLY A 55 32.46 -16.13 -1.47
C GLY A 55 31.82 -16.83 -0.27
N GLN A 56 31.59 -16.13 0.83
CA GLN A 56 30.84 -16.64 1.99
C GLN A 56 29.32 -16.54 1.77
N GLU A 57 28.58 -17.58 2.17
CA GLU A 57 27.11 -17.53 2.15
C GLU A 57 26.61 -16.60 3.27
N ILE A 58 25.82 -15.61 2.89
CA ILE A 58 25.09 -14.73 3.80
C ILE A 58 23.66 -15.28 3.90
N PRO A 59 23.24 -15.81 5.07
CA PRO A 59 21.92 -16.39 5.21
C PRO A 59 20.83 -15.32 5.09
N GLY A 60 19.79 -15.62 4.30
CA GLY A 60 18.61 -14.77 4.16
C GLY A 60 17.71 -14.80 5.39
N ASN A 61 16.89 -13.76 5.56
CA ASN A 61 16.00 -13.62 6.72
C ASN A 61 14.72 -14.49 6.65
N LYS A 62 14.49 -15.20 5.53
CA LYS A 62 13.33 -16.07 5.28
C LYS A 62 11.95 -15.37 5.32
N MET A 63 11.94 -14.04 5.33
CA MET A 63 10.72 -13.23 5.38
C MET A 63 10.30 -12.83 3.97
N THR A 64 9.59 -13.72 3.26
CA THR A 64 8.99 -13.41 1.96
C THR A 64 7.87 -12.37 2.08
N VAL A 65 7.47 -11.76 0.97
CA VAL A 65 6.30 -10.84 0.93
C VAL A 65 5.05 -11.52 1.52
N SER A 66 4.83 -12.79 1.21
CA SER A 66 3.70 -13.56 1.75
C SER A 66 3.76 -13.73 3.26
N ASN A 67 4.93 -14.04 3.81
CA ASN A 67 5.12 -14.17 5.26
C ASN A 67 4.90 -12.83 5.96
N LEU A 68 5.48 -11.75 5.41
CA LEU A 68 5.30 -10.40 5.93
C LEU A 68 3.84 -9.97 5.89
N ALA A 69 3.15 -10.20 4.78
CA ALA A 69 1.74 -9.84 4.65
C ALA A 69 0.83 -10.62 5.61
N THR A 70 1.17 -11.88 5.89
CA THR A 70 0.44 -12.71 6.85
C THR A 70 0.57 -12.19 8.28
N ILE A 71 1.78 -11.77 8.67
CA ILE A 71 2.07 -11.27 10.03
C ILE A 71 1.58 -9.82 10.22
N PHE A 72 1.84 -8.96 9.24
CA PHE A 72 1.55 -7.52 9.35
C PHE A 72 0.15 -7.14 8.86
N GLY A 73 -0.51 -7.97 8.05
CA GLY A 73 -1.82 -7.68 7.46
C GLY A 73 -2.86 -7.25 8.50
N PRO A 74 -3.13 -8.09 9.53
CA PRO A 74 -4.07 -7.76 10.59
C PRO A 74 -3.67 -6.47 11.32
N ASN A 75 -2.39 -6.29 11.65
CA ASN A 75 -1.93 -5.14 12.43
C ASN A 75 -1.99 -3.81 11.69
N ILE A 76 -1.90 -3.81 10.35
CA ILE A 76 -1.88 -2.59 9.54
C ILE A 76 -3.29 -2.23 9.03
N LEU A 77 -4.11 -3.23 8.67
CA LEU A 77 -5.36 -3.00 7.94
C LEU A 77 -6.62 -3.34 8.74
N GLN A 78 -6.50 -4.06 9.87
CA GLN A 78 -7.67 -4.37 10.69
C GLN A 78 -8.07 -3.13 11.49
N LYS A 79 -9.37 -2.85 11.50
CA LYS A 79 -9.93 -1.78 12.32
C LYS A 79 -9.90 -2.21 13.78
N GLU A 80 -9.05 -1.59 14.59
CA GLU A 80 -9.21 -1.65 16.04
C GLU A 80 -10.46 -0.84 16.42
N LYS A 81 -11.50 -1.52 16.92
CA LYS A 81 -12.59 -0.85 17.62
C LYS A 81 -12.19 -0.75 19.09
N PRO A 82 -11.87 0.44 19.62
CA PRO A 82 -11.58 0.59 21.04
C PRO A 82 -12.86 0.27 21.84
N GLY A 83 -12.89 -0.88 22.51
CA GLY A 83 -13.94 -1.23 23.48
C GLY A 83 -14.76 -2.51 23.20
N GLU A 84 -14.68 -3.12 22.01
CA GLU A 84 -15.29 -4.44 21.78
C GLU A 84 -14.29 -5.54 22.21
N LYS A 85 -14.52 -6.13 23.38
CA LYS A 85 -13.78 -7.31 23.88
C LYS A 85 -14.05 -8.59 23.07
N ASP A 86 -14.83 -8.52 22.00
CA ASP A 86 -15.07 -9.59 21.05
C ASP A 86 -14.26 -9.38 19.76
N ALA A 87 -12.94 -9.36 19.89
CA ALA A 87 -11.99 -9.46 18.76
C ALA A 87 -11.92 -10.89 18.18
N GLY A 88 -12.93 -11.74 18.44
CA GLY A 88 -12.78 -13.20 18.37
C GLY A 88 -13.16 -13.87 17.05
N ALA A 89 -13.92 -13.23 16.17
CA ALA A 89 -14.39 -13.86 14.93
C ALA A 89 -14.10 -12.97 13.72
N MET A 90 -12.83 -12.83 13.37
CA MET A 90 -12.47 -12.40 12.02
C MET A 90 -12.87 -13.52 11.06
N ASN A 91 -13.75 -13.22 10.09
CA ASN A 91 -14.07 -14.21 9.07
C ASN A 91 -12.78 -14.59 8.35
N PHE A 92 -12.55 -15.89 8.13
CA PHE A 92 -11.34 -16.37 7.45
C PHE A 92 -11.12 -15.70 6.09
N GLU A 93 -12.22 -15.40 5.39
CA GLU A 93 -12.23 -14.68 4.12
C GLU A 93 -11.78 -13.22 4.25
N ASP A 94 -12.16 -12.52 5.33
CA ASP A 94 -11.67 -11.16 5.61
C ASP A 94 -10.16 -11.18 5.93
N SER A 95 -9.67 -12.20 6.63
CA SER A 95 -8.23 -12.40 6.91
C SER A 95 -7.44 -12.62 5.62
N ALA A 96 -7.91 -13.53 4.77
CA ALA A 96 -7.26 -13.83 3.49
C ALA A 96 -7.18 -12.59 2.60
N ALA A 97 -8.26 -11.81 2.55
CA ALA A 97 -8.29 -10.61 1.74
C ALA A 97 -7.36 -9.51 2.28
N ILE A 98 -7.28 -9.34 3.60
CA ILE A 98 -6.34 -8.39 4.23
C ILE A 98 -4.89 -8.75 3.90
N ILE A 99 -4.55 -10.05 3.96
CA ILE A 99 -3.23 -10.54 3.60
C ILE A 99 -2.93 -10.21 2.13
N LEU A 100 -3.87 -10.51 1.23
CA LEU A 100 -3.69 -10.27 -0.21
C LEU A 100 -3.58 -8.79 -0.55
N VAL A 101 -4.38 -7.93 0.09
CA VAL A 101 -4.25 -6.48 -0.06
C VAL A 101 -2.86 -6.02 0.38
N LEU A 102 -2.37 -6.47 1.55
CA LEU A 102 -1.05 -6.07 2.01
C LEU A 102 0.08 -6.60 1.11
N GLN A 103 -0.03 -7.80 0.55
CA GLN A 103 0.93 -8.29 -0.45
C GLN A 103 1.04 -7.33 -1.64
N ARG A 104 -0.11 -6.94 -2.22
CA ARG A 104 -0.13 -5.97 -3.33
C ARG A 104 0.44 -4.62 -2.96
N LEU A 105 0.15 -4.14 -1.75
CA LEU A 105 0.73 -2.90 -1.24
C LEU A 105 2.26 -2.98 -1.13
N ILE A 106 2.83 -4.11 -0.66
CA ILE A 106 4.28 -4.31 -0.56
C ILE A 106 4.93 -4.45 -1.94
N GLU A 107 4.31 -5.21 -2.86
CA GLU A 107 4.83 -5.46 -4.21
C GLU A 107 4.86 -4.20 -5.06
N HIS A 108 3.84 -3.34 -4.93
CA HIS A 108 3.62 -2.19 -5.81
C HIS A 108 3.78 -0.82 -5.10
N TYR A 109 4.43 -0.77 -3.93
CA TYR A 109 4.57 0.46 -3.14
C TYR A 109 5.20 1.64 -3.90
N GLN A 110 6.03 1.36 -4.91
CA GLN A 110 6.69 2.41 -5.70
C GLN A 110 5.71 3.14 -6.63
N THR A 111 4.71 2.44 -7.17
CA THR A 111 3.78 3.00 -8.17
C THR A 111 2.47 3.46 -7.51
N LEU A 112 2.02 2.75 -6.48
CA LEU A 112 0.74 3.00 -5.81
C LEU A 112 0.62 4.39 -5.19
N PHE A 113 1.74 5.03 -4.84
CA PHE A 113 1.76 6.37 -4.21
C PHE A 113 2.09 7.49 -5.21
N MET A 114 2.29 7.17 -6.49
CA MET A 114 2.53 8.17 -7.52
C MET A 114 1.25 8.51 -8.29
N VAL A 115 1.00 9.79 -8.52
CA VAL A 115 -0.07 10.23 -9.43
C VAL A 115 0.42 10.07 -10.87
N SER A 116 -0.32 9.35 -11.71
CA SER A 116 0.05 9.21 -13.11
C SER A 116 0.00 10.56 -13.83
N PRO A 117 0.83 10.79 -14.88
CA PRO A 117 0.78 12.03 -15.65
C PRO A 117 -0.59 12.32 -16.23
N GLU A 118 -1.34 11.29 -16.63
CA GLU A 118 -2.68 11.39 -17.19
C GLU A 118 -3.68 11.88 -16.13
N MET A 119 -3.64 11.29 -14.94
CA MET A 119 -4.48 11.71 -13.81
C MET A 119 -4.13 13.12 -13.37
N GLN A 120 -2.84 13.45 -13.30
CA GLN A 120 -2.37 14.80 -12.98
C GLN A 120 -2.87 15.81 -14.00
N CYS A 121 -2.75 15.53 -15.30
CA CYS A 121 -3.28 16.38 -16.37
C CYS A 121 -4.80 16.57 -16.25
N HIS A 122 -5.54 15.50 -16.00
CA HIS A 122 -6.99 15.55 -15.87
C HIS A 122 -7.43 16.40 -14.67
N VAL A 123 -6.79 16.21 -13.50
CA VAL A 123 -7.05 16.99 -12.29
C VAL A 123 -6.69 18.46 -12.50
N LEU A 124 -5.53 18.76 -13.09
CA LEU A 124 -5.12 20.14 -13.40
C LEU A 124 -6.09 20.82 -14.36
N ARG A 125 -6.54 20.13 -15.42
CA ARG A 125 -7.53 20.69 -16.34
C ARG A 125 -8.86 20.98 -15.65
N ARG A 126 -9.31 20.10 -14.75
CA ARG A 126 -10.55 20.31 -13.98
C ARG A 126 -10.41 21.48 -13.02
N LEU A 127 -9.34 21.54 -12.24
CA LEU A 127 -9.04 22.67 -11.36
C LEU A 127 -8.94 24.00 -12.13
N PHE A 128 -8.42 23.99 -13.35
CA PHE A 128 -8.35 25.20 -14.19
C PHE A 128 -9.74 25.70 -14.60
N GLN A 129 -10.69 24.79 -14.76
CA GLN A 129 -12.06 25.10 -15.13
C GLN A 129 -12.92 25.48 -13.91
N THR A 130 -12.67 24.89 -12.75
CA THR A 130 -13.51 25.08 -11.56
C THR A 130 -12.96 26.12 -10.60
N ASP A 131 -11.65 26.16 -10.39
CA ASP A 131 -10.98 26.90 -9.31
C ASP A 131 -9.60 27.46 -9.76
N PRO A 132 -9.57 28.41 -10.71
CA PRO A 132 -8.33 28.91 -11.30
C PRO A 132 -7.37 29.56 -10.28
N ASP A 133 -7.91 30.21 -9.25
CA ASP A 133 -7.11 30.87 -8.20
C ASP A 133 -6.30 29.86 -7.37
N VAL A 134 -6.83 28.65 -7.17
CA VAL A 134 -6.15 27.57 -6.44
C VAL A 134 -4.95 27.07 -7.24
N ILE A 135 -5.07 26.97 -8.57
CA ILE A 135 -3.95 26.59 -9.43
C ILE A 135 -2.83 27.62 -9.39
N ASP A 136 -3.15 28.92 -9.50
CA ASP A 136 -2.12 29.96 -9.47
C ASP A 136 -1.37 29.95 -8.13
N HIS A 137 -2.09 29.70 -7.03
CA HIS A 137 -1.48 29.50 -5.71
C HIS A 137 -0.57 28.26 -5.66
N LEU A 138 -1.01 27.12 -6.18
CA LEU A 138 -0.23 25.87 -6.19
C LEU A 138 1.02 25.95 -7.07
N LEU A 139 0.94 26.61 -8.24
CA LEU A 139 2.06 26.74 -9.17
C LEU A 139 3.15 27.70 -8.69
N ARG A 140 2.80 28.71 -7.89
CA ARG A 140 3.74 29.68 -7.32
C ARG A 140 4.53 29.16 -6.12
N ARG A 141 4.15 28.02 -5.56
CA ARG A 141 4.67 27.50 -4.27
C ARG A 141 5.94 26.62 -4.39
N LYS A 142 6.71 26.77 -5.47
CA LYS A 142 7.97 26.03 -5.67
C LYS A 142 9.05 26.45 -4.68
#